data_AF-A0A136LQ88-F1
#
_entry.id   AF-A0A136LQ88-F1
#
_cell.length_a   1.000
_cell.length_b   1.000
_cell.length_c   1.000
_cell.angle_alpha   90.00
_cell.angle_beta   90.00
_cell.angle_gamma   90.00
#
_symmetry.space_group_name_H-M   'P 1'
#
loop_
_entity.id
_entity.type
_entity.pdbx_description
1 polymer ?
#
loop_
_entity_poly.entity_id
_entity_poly.type
_entity_poly.pdbx_seq_one_letter_code
_entity_poly.pdbx_strand_id
1 'polypeptide(L)'
;MGRGRARLYNLITLIVIIIAILWIIFVVSKLAGPPPASTAAVVVVPTAQVLPTETDTFTPTFTHTFTRTYTPTNTPTETLTPSITPSLIPSNTPITPTNTLTLTPVPTDTIVPSATLTETPVPSLTITSTLEPTLTETPTPIVPDFTPQPTVPPPSPFPFVVRDNQVILTTNFANIAGCAWQGIGGQVFGIDGSPLPGIRVHVFGNGLELYADSGSNPLYGPSGWEIAVANTVNSGTYVVELQTQQGTIISPQQNVTFSSSCDGNLALVNFQQNRPI
;
A
#
# COMPACT_ATOMS: atom_id res chain seq x y z
N MET A 1 -65.24 50.05 22.29
CA MET A 1 -64.50 49.66 21.07
C MET A 1 -63.68 48.41 21.40
N GLY A 2 -63.95 47.24 20.80
CA GLY A 2 -63.21 46.00 21.16
C GLY A 2 -63.70 44.71 20.50
N ARG A 3 -64.95 44.66 20.04
CA ARG A 3 -65.54 43.46 19.41
C ARG A 3 -65.03 43.15 17.99
N GLY A 4 -64.47 44.13 17.27
CA GLY A 4 -64.00 43.94 15.88
C GLY A 4 -62.67 43.18 15.78
N ARG A 5 -61.71 43.49 16.66
CA ARG A 5 -60.38 42.86 16.65
C ARG A 5 -60.44 41.40 17.12
N ALA A 6 -61.23 41.10 18.15
CA ALA A 6 -61.43 39.73 18.63
C ALA A 6 -62.09 38.82 17.57
N ARG A 7 -63.05 39.35 16.79
CA ARG A 7 -63.66 38.61 15.67
C ARG A 7 -62.68 38.34 14.53
N LEU A 8 -61.78 39.30 14.25
CA LEU A 8 -60.74 39.13 13.24
C LEU A 8 -59.73 38.06 13.65
N TYR A 9 -59.25 38.06 14.91
CA TYR A 9 -58.34 37.02 15.38
C TYR A 9 -58.98 35.63 15.40
N ASN A 10 -60.24 35.52 15.82
CA ASN A 10 -60.95 34.24 15.80
C ASN A 10 -61.14 33.71 14.37
N LEU A 11 -61.41 34.60 13.40
CA LEU A 11 -61.48 34.24 11.98
C LEU A 11 -60.12 33.75 11.45
N ILE A 12 -59.03 34.44 11.79
CA ILE A 12 -57.68 34.06 11.37
C ILE A 12 -57.29 32.70 11.98
N THR A 13 -57.56 32.47 13.27
CA THR A 13 -57.30 31.18 13.92
C THR A 13 -58.09 30.05 13.26
N LEU A 14 -59.34 30.29 12.91
CA LEU A 14 -60.18 29.30 12.20
C LEU A 14 -59.62 28.98 10.81
N ILE A 15 -59.15 29.98 10.06
CA ILE A 15 -58.51 29.77 8.75
C ILE A 15 -57.22 28.94 8.89
N VAL A 16 -56.37 29.26 9.87
CA VAL A 16 -55.11 28.53 10.10
C VAL A 16 -55.38 27.06 10.48
N ILE A 17 -56.40 26.81 11.30
CA ILE A 17 -56.81 25.44 11.67
C ILE A 17 -57.30 24.68 10.43
N ILE A 18 -58.11 25.30 9.57
CA ILE A 18 -58.59 24.66 8.34
C ILE A 18 -57.41 24.32 7.41
N ILE A 19 -56.46 25.23 7.22
CA ILE A 19 -55.28 24.99 6.40
C ILE A 19 -54.43 23.84 6.96
N ALA A 20 -54.24 23.78 8.29
CA ALA A 20 -53.51 22.70 8.93
C ALA A 20 -54.21 21.34 8.72
N ILE A 21 -55.54 21.29 8.85
CA ILE A 21 -56.31 20.07 8.60
C ILE A 21 -56.19 19.63 7.13
N LEU A 22 -56.32 20.56 6.18
CA LEU A 22 -56.16 20.27 4.76
C LEU A 22 -54.75 19.75 4.43
N TRP A 23 -53.72 20.30 5.07
CA TRP A 23 -52.34 19.84 4.89
C TRP A 23 -52.13 18.43 5.45
N ILE A 24 -52.67 18.13 6.63
CA ILE A 24 -52.63 16.77 7.20
C ILE A 24 -53.34 15.78 6.28
N ILE A 25 -54.53 16.12 5.76
CA ILE A 25 -55.26 15.27 4.81
C ILE A 25 -54.42 15.02 3.56
N PHE A 26 -53.77 16.05 3.01
CA PHE A 26 -52.91 15.91 1.84
C PHE A 26 -51.75 14.94 2.08
N VAL A 27 -51.06 15.08 3.21
CA VAL A 27 -49.93 14.20 3.58
C VAL A 27 -50.39 12.75 3.77
N VAL A 28 -51.49 12.53 4.48
CA VAL A 28 -52.08 11.19 4.66
C VAL A 28 -52.49 10.58 3.31
N SER A 29 -53.04 11.38 2.40
CA SER A 29 -53.43 10.93 1.06
C SER A 29 -52.21 10.49 0.22
N LYS A 30 -51.05 11.14 0.41
CA LYS A 30 -49.81 10.75 -0.25
C LYS A 30 -49.18 9.50 0.34
N LEU A 31 -49.36 9.26 1.64
CA LEU A 31 -48.85 8.09 2.34
C LEU A 31 -49.75 6.85 2.16
N ALA A 32 -51.06 7.04 1.97
CA ALA A 32 -52.03 5.97 1.77
C ALA A 32 -52.18 5.52 0.30
N GLY A 33 -51.48 6.17 -0.63
CA GLY A 33 -51.43 5.72 -2.01
C GLY A 33 -50.77 4.33 -2.11
N PRO A 34 -51.28 3.42 -2.97
CA PRO A 34 -50.58 2.16 -3.21
C PRO A 34 -49.16 2.46 -3.69
N PRO A 35 -48.15 1.68 -3.27
CA PRO A 35 -46.79 1.84 -3.79
C PRO A 35 -46.85 1.82 -5.33
N PRO A 36 -46.07 2.66 -6.02
CA PRO A 36 -46.03 2.63 -7.49
C PRO A 36 -45.76 1.18 -7.89
N ALA A 37 -46.61 0.64 -8.78
CA ALA A 37 -46.50 -0.73 -9.23
C ALA A 37 -45.06 -0.94 -9.69
N SER A 38 -44.36 -1.86 -9.02
CA SER A 38 -43.00 -2.20 -9.37
C SER A 38 -43.04 -2.74 -10.80
N THR A 39 -42.53 -1.97 -11.76
CA THR A 39 -42.38 -2.41 -13.14
C THR A 39 -41.40 -3.57 -13.08
N ALA A 40 -41.93 -4.79 -12.98
CA ALA A 40 -41.12 -6.00 -13.07
C ALA A 40 -40.35 -5.90 -14.37
N ALA A 41 -39.02 -5.74 -14.27
CA ALA A 41 -38.14 -5.77 -15.42
C ALA A 41 -38.43 -7.09 -16.15
N VAL A 42 -38.90 -6.99 -17.39
CA VAL A 42 -39.04 -8.15 -18.27
C VAL A 42 -37.64 -8.71 -18.41
N VAL A 43 -37.36 -9.83 -17.74
CA VAL A 43 -36.13 -10.59 -17.93
C VAL A 43 -36.22 -11.17 -19.33
N VAL A 44 -35.69 -10.43 -20.29
CA VAL A 44 -35.45 -10.94 -21.63
C VAL A 44 -34.33 -11.94 -21.47
N VAL A 45 -34.67 -13.23 -21.44
CA VAL A 45 -33.68 -14.31 -21.49
C VAL A 45 -32.87 -14.10 -22.76
N PRO A 46 -31.56 -13.83 -22.69
CA PRO A 46 -30.76 -13.65 -23.89
C PRO A 46 -30.79 -14.96 -24.69
N THR A 47 -31.20 -14.86 -25.96
CA THR A 47 -31.03 -15.94 -26.93
C THR A 47 -29.54 -16.29 -26.94
N ALA A 48 -29.21 -17.54 -26.56
CA ALA A 48 -27.84 -18.02 -26.56
C ALA A 48 -27.23 -17.84 -27.96
N GLN A 49 -26.29 -16.91 -28.09
CA GLN A 49 -25.48 -16.81 -29.30
C GLN A 49 -24.52 -17.99 -29.30
N VAL A 50 -24.62 -18.82 -30.34
CA VAL A 50 -23.68 -19.92 -30.57
C VAL A 50 -22.33 -19.29 -30.93
N LEU A 51 -21.37 -19.39 -30.01
CA LEU A 51 -20.00 -18.93 -30.21
C LEU A 51 -19.34 -19.76 -31.34
N PRO A 52 -18.70 -19.14 -32.35
CA PRO A 52 -17.91 -19.89 -33.30
C PRO A 52 -16.79 -20.63 -32.56
N THR A 53 -16.65 -21.92 -32.84
CA THR A 53 -15.55 -22.74 -32.33
C THR A 53 -14.24 -22.17 -32.87
N GLU A 54 -13.40 -21.66 -31.96
CA GLU A 54 -12.04 -21.22 -32.25
C GLU A 54 -11.28 -22.39 -32.90
N THR A 55 -10.91 -22.21 -34.16
CA THR A 55 -10.03 -23.13 -34.88
C THR A 55 -8.61 -22.69 -34.54
N ASP A 56 -7.90 -23.49 -33.74
CA ASP A 56 -6.49 -23.26 -33.39
C ASP A 56 -5.65 -23.11 -34.66
N THR A 57 -5.38 -21.86 -35.02
CA THR A 57 -4.48 -21.52 -36.11
C THR A 57 -3.09 -21.35 -35.50
N PHE A 58 -2.26 -22.39 -35.63
CA PHE A 58 -0.84 -22.33 -35.26
C PHE A 58 -0.15 -21.22 -36.06
N THR A 59 0.00 -20.06 -35.42
CA THR A 59 0.79 -18.95 -35.96
C THR A 59 2.25 -19.18 -35.55
N PRO A 60 3.20 -19.35 -36.49
CA PRO A 60 4.60 -19.51 -36.13
C PRO A 60 5.15 -18.19 -35.58
N THR A 61 5.42 -18.15 -34.27
CA THR A 61 6.13 -17.04 -33.63
C THR A 61 7.62 -17.14 -33.95
N PHE A 62 8.14 -16.23 -34.78
CA PHE A 62 9.58 -16.07 -34.98
C PHE A 62 10.19 -15.38 -33.76
N THR A 63 10.79 -16.17 -32.86
CA THR A 63 11.59 -15.66 -31.75
C THR A 63 12.96 -15.25 -32.28
N HIS A 64 13.20 -13.94 -32.42
CA HIS A 64 14.54 -13.42 -32.72
C HIS A 64 15.42 -13.49 -31.46
N THR A 65 16.27 -14.51 -31.38
CA THR A 65 17.31 -14.60 -30.35
C THR A 65 18.47 -13.69 -30.74
N PHE A 66 18.60 -12.52 -30.08
CA PHE A 66 19.76 -11.64 -30.23
C PHE A 66 20.94 -12.19 -29.40
N THR A 67 21.88 -12.86 -30.07
CA THR A 67 23.16 -13.25 -29.45
C THR A 67 24.09 -12.04 -29.46
N ARG A 68 24.30 -11.37 -28.31
CA ARG A 68 25.36 -10.37 -28.19
C ARG A 68 26.72 -11.06 -28.13
N THR A 69 27.52 -10.88 -29.17
CA THR A 69 28.96 -11.18 -29.14
C THR A 69 29.68 -10.03 -28.42
N TYR A 70 30.24 -10.29 -27.23
CA TYR A 70 31.08 -9.32 -26.53
C TYR A 70 32.52 -9.41 -27.08
N THR A 71 32.99 -8.32 -27.68
CA THR A 71 34.41 -8.10 -27.98
C THR A 71 35.07 -7.47 -26.75
N PRO A 72 36.06 -8.09 -26.10
CA PRO A 72 36.75 -7.46 -24.99
C PRO A 72 37.68 -6.34 -25.50
N THR A 73 37.34 -5.09 -25.18
CA THR A 73 38.24 -3.94 -25.34
C THR A 73 39.08 -3.81 -24.07
N ASN A 74 40.38 -4.11 -24.18
CA ASN A 74 41.36 -3.80 -23.14
C ASN A 74 41.64 -2.29 -23.16
N THR A 75 40.97 -1.53 -22.30
CA THR A 75 41.32 -0.14 -21.98
C THR A 75 42.07 -0.13 -20.65
N PRO A 76 43.36 0.25 -20.60
CA PRO A 76 44.05 0.41 -19.33
C PRO A 76 43.53 1.67 -18.62
N THR A 77 42.95 1.47 -17.43
CA THR A 77 42.53 2.54 -16.53
C THR A 77 43.65 2.82 -15.53
N GLU A 78 44.32 3.97 -15.66
CA GLU A 78 45.24 4.49 -14.64
C GLU A 78 44.46 4.80 -13.36
N THR A 79 44.84 4.17 -12.24
CA THR A 79 44.24 4.39 -10.92
C THR A 79 45.21 5.19 -10.07
N LEU A 80 44.85 6.42 -9.71
CA LEU A 80 45.58 7.23 -8.73
C LEU A 80 45.17 6.84 -7.32
N THR A 81 46.13 6.38 -6.53
CA THR A 81 45.97 5.98 -5.13
C THR A 81 46.08 7.20 -4.20
N PRO A 82 45.07 7.53 -3.37
CA PRO A 82 45.25 8.47 -2.27
C PRO A 82 45.91 7.77 -1.06
N SER A 83 47.03 8.31 -0.59
CA SER A 83 47.69 7.89 0.66
C SER A 83 47.08 8.66 1.84
N ILE A 84 46.52 7.93 2.81
CA ILE A 84 46.11 8.48 4.11
C ILE A 84 47.15 8.08 5.17
N THR A 85 47.82 9.10 5.71
CA THR A 85 48.73 8.98 6.85
C THR A 85 47.95 9.00 8.16
N PRO A 86 48.12 8.03 9.09
CA PRO A 86 47.54 8.13 10.42
C PRO A 86 48.41 9.00 11.34
N SER A 87 47.82 10.03 11.93
CA SER A 87 48.42 10.87 12.98
C SER A 87 48.10 10.28 14.36
N LEU A 88 49.14 9.93 15.13
CA LEU A 88 49.02 9.45 16.50
C LEU A 88 48.86 10.64 17.48
N ILE A 89 47.82 10.60 18.32
CA ILE A 89 47.66 11.47 19.49
C ILE A 89 47.82 10.59 20.76
N PRO A 90 48.67 10.95 21.74
CA PRO A 90 48.74 10.23 23.00
C PRO A 90 47.64 10.72 23.98
N SER A 91 46.84 9.79 24.51
CA SER A 91 45.94 10.03 25.63
C SER A 91 46.56 9.52 26.92
N ASN A 92 46.72 10.43 27.89
CA ASN A 92 47.33 10.22 29.19
C ASN A 92 46.24 9.79 30.18
N THR A 93 46.19 8.50 30.58
CA THR A 93 45.31 8.04 31.67
C THR A 93 46.15 7.28 32.71
N PRO A 94 46.14 7.69 34.00
CA PRO A 94 46.98 7.08 35.03
C PRO A 94 46.46 5.73 35.54
N ILE A 95 47.42 4.84 35.79
CA ILE A 95 47.34 3.49 36.33
C ILE A 95 47.14 3.47 37.86
N THR A 96 46.32 2.54 38.35
CA THR A 96 46.15 2.23 39.78
C THR A 96 46.78 0.85 40.08
N PRO A 97 47.73 0.72 41.00
CA PRO A 97 48.32 -0.58 41.35
C PRO A 97 47.48 -1.31 42.40
N THR A 98 47.27 -2.61 42.24
CA THR A 98 46.81 -3.49 43.31
C THR A 98 47.85 -4.60 43.49
N ASN A 99 48.48 -4.60 44.66
CA ASN A 99 49.43 -5.61 45.12
C ASN A 99 48.65 -6.76 45.77
N THR A 100 48.86 -7.99 45.29
CA THR A 100 48.51 -9.18 46.08
C THR A 100 49.61 -10.22 45.91
N LEU A 101 50.40 -10.43 46.96
CA LEU A 101 51.37 -11.51 47.09
C LEU A 101 50.69 -12.72 47.74
N THR A 102 50.91 -13.94 47.23
CA THR A 102 51.03 -15.12 48.11
C THR A 102 51.82 -16.23 47.40
N LEU A 103 52.87 -16.71 48.08
CA LEU A 103 53.76 -17.81 47.69
C LEU A 103 53.16 -19.16 48.15
N THR A 104 53.57 -20.29 47.55
CA THR A 104 54.33 -21.39 48.21
C THR A 104 54.50 -22.59 47.24
N PRO A 105 55.70 -23.20 47.13
CA PRO A 105 56.02 -24.35 46.26
C PRO A 105 55.97 -25.71 46.98
N VAL A 106 55.80 -26.83 46.26
CA VAL A 106 56.28 -28.17 46.66
C VAL A 106 56.65 -29.03 45.41
N PRO A 107 57.74 -29.82 45.43
CA PRO A 107 58.30 -30.57 44.29
C PRO A 107 58.08 -32.10 44.34
N THR A 108 58.64 -32.80 43.32
CA THR A 108 59.18 -34.20 43.38
C THR A 108 58.18 -35.34 43.03
N ASP A 109 58.43 -36.42 42.27
CA ASP A 109 59.59 -37.28 41.86
C ASP A 109 59.34 -37.84 40.40
N THR A 110 60.30 -37.97 39.45
CA THR A 110 61.34 -39.03 39.21
C THR A 110 60.73 -40.45 39.01
N ILE A 111 61.00 -41.32 37.99
CA ILE A 111 62.23 -42.02 37.48
C ILE A 111 61.92 -42.63 36.06
N VAL A 112 62.67 -42.44 34.94
CA VAL A 112 63.81 -43.20 34.28
C VAL A 112 63.48 -44.70 33.97
N PRO A 113 63.87 -45.41 32.85
CA PRO A 113 65.12 -45.39 32.03
C PRO A 113 64.87 -45.52 30.49
N SER A 114 65.75 -45.84 29.54
CA SER A 114 67.16 -46.27 29.43
C SER A 114 67.63 -46.03 27.99
N ALA A 115 68.93 -45.86 27.77
CA ALA A 115 69.58 -45.55 26.49
C ALA A 115 69.67 -46.74 25.52
N THR A 116 69.78 -46.46 24.21
CA THR A 116 70.80 -47.12 23.36
C THR A 116 71.13 -46.21 22.16
N LEU A 117 72.40 -45.81 22.05
CA LEU A 117 72.96 -45.14 20.88
C LEU A 117 73.38 -46.18 19.85
N THR A 118 73.15 -45.91 18.57
CA THR A 118 73.83 -46.60 17.47
C THR A 118 74.25 -45.55 16.46
N GLU A 119 75.56 -45.36 16.31
CA GLU A 119 76.14 -44.50 15.29
C GLU A 119 76.00 -45.15 13.91
N THR A 120 75.63 -44.36 12.91
CA THR A 120 75.89 -44.69 11.51
C THR A 120 76.22 -43.38 10.79
N PRO A 121 77.35 -43.30 10.06
CA PRO A 121 77.82 -42.07 9.44
C PRO A 121 76.99 -41.73 8.20
N VAL A 122 76.54 -40.48 8.11
CA VAL A 122 75.68 -39.98 7.01
C VAL A 122 76.26 -38.64 6.51
N PRO A 123 76.24 -38.38 5.19
CA PRO A 123 77.28 -37.63 4.48
C PRO A 123 77.24 -36.12 4.64
N SER A 124 78.39 -35.50 4.36
CA SER A 124 78.62 -34.05 4.25
C SER A 124 77.58 -33.39 3.32
N LEU A 125 76.83 -32.44 3.86
CA LEU A 125 75.85 -31.65 3.13
C LEU A 125 76.53 -30.48 2.41
N THR A 126 76.54 -30.52 1.08
CA THR A 126 76.78 -29.36 0.21
C THR A 126 75.61 -28.40 0.36
N ILE A 127 75.86 -27.20 0.92
CA ILE A 127 74.87 -26.12 0.99
C ILE A 127 74.63 -25.60 -0.43
N THR A 128 73.54 -26.06 -1.05
CA THR A 128 73.01 -25.47 -2.27
C THR A 128 71.92 -24.49 -1.83
N SER A 129 72.07 -23.21 -2.17
CA SER A 129 71.04 -22.20 -1.91
C SER A 129 69.84 -22.51 -2.82
N THR A 130 68.84 -23.17 -2.25
CA THR A 130 67.55 -23.40 -2.91
C THR A 130 66.74 -22.12 -2.78
N LEU A 131 66.34 -21.53 -3.90
CA LEU A 131 65.43 -20.39 -3.94
C LEU A 131 64.10 -20.81 -3.29
N GLU A 132 63.68 -20.04 -2.29
CA GLU A 132 62.40 -20.19 -1.59
C GLU A 132 61.24 -20.10 -2.59
N PRO A 133 60.25 -21.02 -2.56
CA PRO A 133 59.12 -20.97 -3.48
C PRO A 133 58.27 -19.74 -3.17
N THR A 134 58.25 -18.80 -4.12
CA THR A 134 57.32 -17.67 -4.09
C THR A 134 55.89 -18.22 -4.18
N LEU A 135 55.05 -17.91 -3.19
CA LEU A 135 53.63 -18.26 -3.22
C LEU A 135 52.99 -17.65 -4.47
N THR A 136 52.57 -18.52 -5.40
CA THR A 136 51.74 -18.11 -6.53
C THR A 136 50.33 -17.94 -5.99
N GLU A 137 49.82 -16.71 -5.99
CA GLU A 137 48.43 -16.46 -5.61
C GLU A 137 47.49 -17.12 -6.63
N THR A 138 46.80 -18.16 -6.20
CA THR A 138 45.69 -18.77 -6.94
C THR A 138 44.57 -17.72 -7.03
N PRO A 139 44.14 -17.30 -8.23
CA PRO A 139 43.05 -16.33 -8.34
C PRO A 139 41.79 -16.94 -7.73
N THR A 140 41.22 -16.25 -6.74
CA THR A 140 39.93 -16.60 -6.14
C THR A 140 38.87 -16.64 -7.26
N PRO A 141 38.04 -17.69 -7.36
CA PRO A 141 36.97 -17.72 -8.34
C PRO A 141 36.00 -16.57 -8.07
N ILE A 142 35.94 -15.62 -8.99
CA ILE A 142 34.98 -14.52 -8.96
C ILE A 142 33.61 -15.15 -9.26
N VAL A 143 32.83 -15.41 -8.22
CA VAL A 143 31.41 -15.74 -8.39
C VAL A 143 30.72 -14.44 -8.83
N PRO A 144 30.13 -14.37 -10.03
CA PRO A 144 29.36 -13.20 -10.41
C PRO A 144 28.14 -13.10 -9.48
N ASP A 145 28.14 -12.05 -8.65
CA ASP A 145 27.00 -11.66 -7.84
C ASP A 145 25.94 -11.03 -8.76
N PHE A 146 25.06 -11.88 -9.29
CA PHE A 146 23.88 -11.43 -10.03
C PHE A 146 22.84 -10.91 -9.03
N THR A 147 23.01 -9.66 -8.62
CA THR A 147 21.94 -8.92 -7.97
C THR A 147 20.76 -8.80 -8.96
N PRO A 148 19.54 -9.28 -8.61
CA PRO A 148 18.40 -9.17 -9.49
C PRO A 148 18.15 -7.68 -9.78
N GLN A 149 18.11 -7.31 -11.06
CA GLN A 149 17.70 -5.98 -11.49
C GLN A 149 16.28 -5.74 -10.95
N PRO A 150 16.01 -4.62 -10.27
CA PRO A 150 14.65 -4.31 -9.85
C PRO A 150 13.75 -4.19 -11.08
N THR A 151 12.85 -5.17 -11.24
CA THR A 151 11.83 -5.14 -12.30
C THR A 151 10.77 -4.14 -11.90
N VAL A 152 10.63 -3.05 -12.66
CA VAL A 152 9.51 -2.12 -12.47
C VAL A 152 8.22 -2.88 -12.79
N PRO A 153 7.23 -2.95 -11.87
CA PRO A 153 5.96 -3.63 -12.15
C PRO A 153 5.26 -2.95 -13.33
N PRO A 154 4.53 -3.72 -14.16
CA PRO A 154 3.78 -3.15 -15.27
C PRO A 154 2.75 -2.12 -14.76
N PRO A 155 2.50 -1.04 -15.51
CA PRO A 155 1.53 -0.01 -15.11
C PRO A 155 0.13 -0.63 -14.95
N SER A 156 -0.65 -0.09 -14.01
CA SER A 156 -2.01 -0.55 -13.74
C SER A 156 -2.89 -0.53 -15.01
N PRO A 157 -3.73 -1.55 -15.25
CA PRO A 157 -4.64 -1.59 -16.40
C PRO A 157 -5.88 -0.72 -16.21
N PHE A 158 -5.95 0.11 -15.16
CA PHE A 158 -7.11 0.94 -14.86
C PHE A 158 -6.86 2.41 -15.23
N PRO A 159 -7.86 3.13 -15.77
CA PRO A 159 -7.73 4.56 -16.09
C PRO A 159 -7.73 5.49 -14.87
N PHE A 160 -8.06 4.97 -13.69
CA PHE A 160 -7.99 5.71 -12.42
C PHE A 160 -7.07 5.01 -11.43
N VAL A 161 -6.47 5.81 -10.56
CA VAL A 161 -5.70 5.35 -9.39
C VAL A 161 -6.10 6.16 -8.17
N VAL A 162 -5.85 5.63 -6.97
CA VAL A 162 -5.99 6.42 -5.74
C VAL A 162 -4.94 7.53 -5.78
N ARG A 163 -5.40 8.77 -5.65
CA ARG A 163 -4.55 9.95 -5.66
C ARG A 163 -3.59 9.87 -4.47
N ASP A 164 -2.31 10.09 -4.75
CA ASP A 164 -1.20 10.00 -3.78
C ASP A 164 -1.08 8.61 -3.09
N ASN A 165 -1.80 7.61 -3.61
CA ASN A 165 -1.89 6.26 -3.05
C ASN A 165 -2.21 6.25 -1.54
N GLN A 166 -3.03 7.21 -1.08
CA GLN A 166 -3.28 7.47 0.33
C GLN A 166 -4.78 7.40 0.67
N VAL A 167 -5.08 6.72 1.78
CA VAL A 167 -6.36 6.81 2.48
C VAL A 167 -6.15 7.64 3.74
N ILE A 168 -6.92 8.70 3.92
CA ILE A 168 -6.77 9.60 5.06
C ILE A 168 -7.94 9.36 6.01
N LEU A 169 -7.64 8.84 7.20
CA LEU A 169 -8.63 8.76 8.29
C LEU A 169 -8.69 10.09 9.02
N THR A 170 -9.91 10.57 9.25
CA THR A 170 -10.16 11.83 9.94
C THR A 170 -11.48 11.76 10.73
N THR A 171 -11.72 12.76 11.57
CA THR A 171 -12.99 12.92 12.26
C THR A 171 -14.07 13.31 11.25
N ASN A 172 -15.25 12.74 11.40
CA ASN A 172 -16.43 13.08 10.63
C ASN A 172 -16.71 14.59 10.72
N PHE A 173 -16.53 15.27 9.59
CA PHE A 173 -16.90 16.68 9.38
C PHE A 173 -18.14 16.82 8.49
N ALA A 174 -18.60 15.73 7.87
CA ALA A 174 -19.60 15.75 6.82
C ALA A 174 -21.03 15.85 7.35
N ASN A 175 -21.25 15.51 8.62
CA ASN A 175 -22.55 15.63 9.26
C ASN A 175 -22.42 15.81 10.80
N ILE A 176 -23.57 15.99 11.46
CA ILE A 176 -23.64 16.26 12.90
C ILE A 176 -23.69 15.00 13.78
N ALA A 177 -23.58 13.79 13.21
CA ALA A 177 -23.72 12.55 13.97
C ALA A 177 -22.49 12.21 14.83
N GLY A 178 -21.35 12.87 14.59
CA GLY A 178 -20.11 12.61 15.32
C GLY A 178 -19.75 11.13 15.27
N CYS A 179 -19.50 10.53 16.44
CA CYS A 179 -19.10 9.12 16.58
C CYS A 179 -20.25 8.11 16.35
N ALA A 180 -21.51 8.56 16.30
CA ALA A 180 -22.67 7.72 16.00
C ALA A 180 -22.83 7.48 14.48
N TRP A 181 -21.72 7.52 13.76
CA TRP A 181 -21.63 7.39 12.32
C TRP A 181 -20.19 7.05 11.92
N GLN A 182 -20.06 6.26 10.85
CA GLN A 182 -18.79 5.99 10.19
C GLN A 182 -19.02 5.90 8.68
N GLY A 183 -18.10 6.44 7.88
CA GLY A 183 -18.27 6.49 6.43
C GLY A 183 -16.97 6.65 5.65
N ILE A 184 -17.10 6.50 4.34
CA ILE A 184 -16.03 6.70 3.36
C ILE A 184 -16.53 7.76 2.38
N GLY A 185 -15.70 8.76 2.12
CA GLY A 185 -15.99 9.80 1.13
C GLY A 185 -14.74 10.24 0.41
N GLY A 186 -14.90 11.19 -0.51
CA GLY A 186 -13.78 11.74 -1.26
C GLY A 186 -14.23 12.37 -2.56
N GLN A 187 -13.29 12.52 -3.49
CA GLN A 187 -13.50 13.14 -4.80
C GLN A 187 -12.88 12.29 -5.91
N VAL A 188 -13.43 12.44 -7.11
CA VAL A 188 -12.86 11.87 -8.34
C VAL A 188 -12.39 13.01 -9.23
N PHE A 189 -11.18 12.91 -9.76
CA PHE A 189 -10.56 13.95 -10.58
C PHE A 189 -10.22 13.42 -11.98
N GLY A 190 -10.43 14.27 -12.99
CA GLY A 190 -10.02 14.05 -14.38
C GLY A 190 -8.52 14.24 -14.56
N ILE A 191 -8.00 13.94 -15.75
CA ILE A 191 -6.54 13.92 -16.06
C ILE A 191 -5.82 15.24 -15.73
N ASP A 192 -6.51 16.36 -15.91
CA ASP A 192 -6.03 17.72 -15.63
C ASP A 192 -6.17 18.13 -14.15
N GLY A 193 -6.67 17.24 -13.30
CA GLY A 193 -6.98 17.50 -11.91
C GLY A 193 -8.31 18.19 -11.69
N SER A 194 -9.14 18.40 -12.72
CA SER A 194 -10.48 18.95 -12.55
C SER A 194 -11.41 17.97 -11.82
N PRO A 195 -12.40 18.44 -11.05
CA PRO A 195 -13.42 17.57 -10.51
C PRO A 195 -14.17 16.83 -11.63
N LEU A 196 -14.34 15.51 -11.49
CA LEU A 196 -15.02 14.64 -12.46
C LEU A 196 -16.25 13.97 -11.82
N PRO A 197 -17.45 14.60 -11.91
CA PRO A 197 -18.70 14.01 -11.43
C PRO A 197 -19.23 12.91 -12.38
N GLY A 198 -20.17 12.11 -11.90
CA GLY A 198 -20.88 11.09 -12.68
C GLY A 198 -20.18 9.73 -12.79
N ILE A 199 -19.06 9.53 -12.09
CA ILE A 199 -18.40 8.23 -11.96
C ILE A 199 -19.04 7.49 -10.78
N ARG A 200 -19.39 6.22 -10.96
CA ARG A 200 -19.95 5.40 -9.90
C ARG A 200 -18.83 4.94 -8.97
N VAL A 201 -19.01 5.15 -7.68
CA VAL A 201 -18.16 4.63 -6.61
C VAL A 201 -18.87 3.44 -6.00
N HIS A 202 -18.15 2.33 -5.85
CA HIS A 202 -18.63 1.11 -5.25
C HIS A 202 -17.85 0.84 -3.97
N VAL A 203 -18.57 0.67 -2.86
CA VAL A 203 -17.99 0.36 -1.56
C VAL A 203 -18.63 -0.91 -1.01
N PHE A 204 -17.80 -1.90 -0.70
CA PHE A 204 -18.27 -3.19 -0.22
C PHE A 204 -17.36 -3.78 0.87
N GLY A 205 -17.89 -4.72 1.65
CA GLY A 205 -17.18 -5.37 2.76
C GLY A 205 -18.02 -5.42 4.04
N ASN A 206 -17.71 -6.35 4.94
CA ASN A 206 -18.47 -6.59 6.19
C ASN A 206 -19.99 -6.79 5.96
N GLY A 207 -20.38 -7.41 4.85
CA GLY A 207 -21.79 -7.63 4.49
C GLY A 207 -22.52 -6.40 3.93
N LEU A 208 -21.80 -5.31 3.69
CA LEU A 208 -22.29 -4.10 3.04
C LEU A 208 -21.87 -4.09 1.57
N GLU A 209 -22.76 -3.59 0.71
CA GLU A 209 -22.50 -3.30 -0.70
C GLU A 209 -23.33 -2.08 -1.08
N LEU A 210 -22.67 -0.94 -1.26
CA LEU A 210 -23.30 0.36 -1.49
C LEU A 210 -22.60 1.12 -2.62
N TYR A 211 -23.34 2.06 -3.19
CA TYR A 211 -22.91 2.83 -4.33
C TYR A 211 -23.21 4.32 -4.11
N ALA A 212 -22.35 5.17 -4.65
CA ALA A 212 -22.56 6.61 -4.72
C ALA A 212 -21.98 7.15 -6.03
N ASP A 213 -22.54 8.22 -6.57
CA ASP A 213 -21.93 8.88 -7.74
C ASP A 213 -21.00 10.00 -7.29
N SER A 214 -19.86 10.17 -7.96
CA SER A 214 -19.03 11.35 -7.78
C SER A 214 -19.82 12.61 -8.11
N GLY A 215 -19.77 13.61 -7.24
CA GLY A 215 -20.59 14.83 -7.31
C GLY A 215 -21.94 14.76 -6.60
N SER A 216 -22.29 13.61 -6.00
CA SER A 216 -23.52 13.46 -5.19
C SER A 216 -23.47 14.19 -3.85
N ASN A 217 -22.27 14.43 -3.30
CA ASN A 217 -22.08 15.15 -2.03
C ASN A 217 -21.05 16.28 -2.15
N PRO A 218 -21.49 17.54 -2.38
CA PRO A 218 -20.59 18.66 -2.58
C PRO A 218 -19.80 19.10 -1.33
N LEU A 219 -20.10 18.56 -0.13
CA LEU A 219 -19.32 18.83 1.08
C LEU A 219 -17.87 18.36 0.96
N TYR A 220 -17.62 17.34 0.14
CA TYR A 220 -16.29 16.82 -0.15
C TYR A 220 -15.61 17.54 -1.31
N GLY A 221 -16.31 18.44 -2.00
CA GLY A 221 -15.89 19.17 -3.20
C GLY A 221 -16.77 18.90 -4.42
N PRO A 222 -16.52 19.52 -5.59
CA PRO A 222 -17.47 19.50 -6.71
C PRO A 222 -17.75 18.11 -7.31
N SER A 223 -16.81 17.16 -7.18
CA SER A 223 -16.99 15.73 -7.52
C SER A 223 -17.08 14.84 -6.27
N GLY A 224 -17.48 15.45 -5.16
CA GLY A 224 -17.56 14.81 -3.86
C GLY A 224 -18.58 13.69 -3.78
N TRP A 225 -18.27 12.64 -3.02
CA TRP A 225 -19.15 11.50 -2.76
C TRP A 225 -18.97 11.03 -1.32
N GLU A 226 -19.98 10.33 -0.81
CA GLU A 226 -19.99 9.77 0.55
C GLU A 226 -20.84 8.51 0.61
N ILE A 227 -20.37 7.51 1.35
CA ILE A 227 -21.10 6.31 1.71
C ILE A 227 -20.96 6.09 3.21
N ALA A 228 -22.08 6.08 3.92
CA ALA A 228 -22.14 5.68 5.32
C ALA A 228 -22.02 4.15 5.41
N VAL A 229 -21.00 3.66 6.12
CA VAL A 229 -20.70 2.22 6.22
C VAL A 229 -21.13 1.61 7.55
N ALA A 230 -21.34 2.44 8.58
CA ALA A 230 -21.90 2.01 9.86
C ALA A 230 -22.52 3.18 10.65
N ASN A 231 -23.40 2.85 11.60
CA ASN A 231 -24.03 3.81 12.53
C ASN A 231 -23.26 3.96 13.86
N THR A 232 -22.09 3.33 13.97
CA THR A 232 -21.17 3.44 15.09
C THR A 232 -19.76 3.17 14.59
N VAL A 233 -18.75 3.70 15.29
CA VAL A 233 -17.35 3.38 15.00
C VAL A 233 -17.08 1.89 15.19
N ASN A 234 -16.37 1.31 14.22
CA ASN A 234 -15.92 -0.07 14.26
C ASN A 234 -14.52 -0.20 13.63
N SER A 235 -13.94 -1.41 13.65
CA SER A 235 -12.64 -1.74 13.07
C SER A 235 -12.76 -2.55 11.78
N GLY A 236 -13.87 -2.42 11.06
CA GLY A 236 -14.17 -3.12 9.83
C GLY A 236 -13.25 -2.68 8.70
N THR A 237 -13.01 -3.61 7.77
CA THR A 237 -12.31 -3.33 6.51
C THR A 237 -13.30 -3.32 5.36
N TYR A 238 -13.26 -2.26 4.57
CA TYR A 238 -14.08 -2.06 3.38
C TYR A 238 -13.18 -1.91 2.16
N VAL A 239 -13.73 -2.18 0.98
CA VAL A 239 -13.06 -2.05 -0.30
C VAL A 239 -13.78 -0.97 -1.09
N VAL A 240 -13.01 -0.07 -1.70
CA VAL A 240 -13.50 1.03 -2.53
C VAL A 240 -12.95 0.84 -3.94
N GLU A 241 -13.81 0.95 -4.94
CA GLU A 241 -13.42 0.98 -6.35
C GLU A 241 -14.31 1.93 -7.15
N LEU A 242 -13.82 2.37 -8.31
CA LEU A 242 -14.60 3.11 -9.28
C LEU A 242 -15.15 2.16 -10.35
N GLN A 243 -16.38 2.45 -10.78
CA GLN A 243 -17.06 1.76 -11.85
C GLN A 243 -17.63 2.75 -12.88
N THR A 244 -17.81 2.28 -14.12
CA THR A 244 -18.70 2.95 -15.08
C THR A 244 -20.15 2.84 -14.60
N GLN A 245 -21.06 3.63 -15.19
CA GLN A 245 -22.49 3.51 -14.90
C GLN A 245 -23.07 2.13 -15.29
N GLN A 246 -22.37 1.38 -16.13
CA GLN A 246 -22.67 0.01 -16.55
C GLN A 246 -22.04 -1.06 -15.63
N GLY A 247 -21.27 -0.68 -14.61
CA GLY A 247 -20.66 -1.61 -13.63
C GLY A 247 -19.26 -2.13 -14.02
N THR A 248 -18.62 -1.58 -15.05
CA THR A 248 -17.24 -1.95 -15.38
C THR A 248 -16.28 -1.32 -14.40
N ILE A 249 -15.42 -2.12 -13.74
CA ILE A 249 -14.41 -1.61 -12.81
C ILE A 249 -13.33 -0.84 -13.57
N ILE A 250 -13.04 0.39 -13.13
CA ILE A 250 -12.12 1.33 -13.78
C ILE A 250 -11.04 1.90 -12.85
N SER A 251 -10.91 1.36 -11.63
CA SER A 251 -9.79 1.63 -10.72
C SER A 251 -9.29 0.33 -10.07
N PRO A 252 -8.07 0.31 -9.49
CA PRO A 252 -7.72 -0.68 -8.49
C PRO A 252 -8.69 -0.63 -7.31
N GLN A 253 -8.82 -1.76 -6.62
CA GLN A 253 -9.52 -1.86 -5.34
C GLN A 253 -8.64 -1.30 -4.22
N GLN A 254 -9.19 -0.37 -3.44
CA GLN A 254 -8.53 0.23 -2.30
C GLN A 254 -9.14 -0.29 -1.00
N ASN A 255 -8.32 -0.94 -0.17
CA ASN A 255 -8.73 -1.34 1.17
C ASN A 255 -8.72 -0.14 2.12
N VAL A 256 -9.77 -0.03 2.92
CA VAL A 256 -9.96 0.97 3.96
C VAL A 256 -10.27 0.24 5.26
N THR A 257 -9.33 0.27 6.20
CA THR A 257 -9.49 -0.34 7.52
C THR A 257 -9.64 0.74 8.57
N PHE A 258 -10.74 0.69 9.32
CA PHE A 258 -10.97 1.60 10.44
C PHE A 258 -10.33 1.09 11.73
N SER A 259 -10.07 2.00 12.67
CA SER A 259 -9.40 1.71 13.94
C SER A 259 -10.34 1.70 15.15
N SER A 260 -11.66 1.68 14.93
CA SER A 260 -12.72 1.89 15.93
C SER A 260 -12.62 3.19 16.76
N SER A 261 -11.74 4.11 16.39
CA SER A 261 -11.62 5.45 16.99
C SER A 261 -12.59 6.45 16.34
N CYS A 262 -13.15 7.35 17.16
CA CYS A 262 -13.96 8.46 16.67
C CYS A 262 -13.14 9.50 15.89
N ASP A 263 -11.85 9.64 16.19
CA ASP A 263 -10.97 10.58 15.47
C ASP A 263 -10.63 10.11 14.04
N GLY A 264 -11.01 8.88 13.69
CA GLY A 264 -10.80 8.29 12.38
C GLY A 264 -12.06 7.64 11.83
N ASN A 265 -13.25 8.14 12.16
CA ASN A 265 -14.52 7.57 11.71
C ASN A 265 -14.95 7.98 10.29
N LEU A 266 -14.18 8.84 9.62
CA LEU A 266 -14.34 9.17 8.21
C LEU A 266 -13.04 8.82 7.46
N ALA A 267 -13.15 8.02 6.40
CA ALA A 267 -12.05 7.77 5.48
C ALA A 267 -12.21 8.62 4.21
N LEU A 268 -11.17 9.39 3.87
CA LEU A 268 -11.09 10.13 2.62
C LEU A 268 -10.28 9.34 1.59
N VAL A 269 -10.92 9.02 0.47
CA VAL A 269 -10.32 8.32 -0.67
C VAL A 269 -10.55 9.15 -1.93
N ASN A 270 -9.49 9.74 -2.44
CA ASN A 270 -9.54 10.52 -3.67
C ASN A 270 -8.99 9.70 -4.83
N PHE A 271 -9.61 9.82 -6.01
CA PHE A 271 -9.16 9.15 -7.22
C PHE A 271 -8.72 10.15 -8.28
N GLN A 272 -7.70 9.78 -9.04
CA GLN A 272 -7.13 10.57 -10.12
C GLN A 272 -7.14 9.75 -11.40
N GLN A 273 -7.66 10.33 -12.48
CA GLN A 273 -7.54 9.76 -13.81
C GLN A 273 -6.10 9.90 -14.32
N ASN A 274 -5.50 8.81 -14.79
CA ASN A 274 -4.14 8.79 -15.36
C ASN A 274 -4.14 8.56 -16.88
N ARG A 275 -5.28 8.15 -17.45
CA ARG A 275 -5.48 8.01 -18.90
C ARG A 275 -6.98 8.06 -19.27
N PRO A 276 -7.33 8.35 -20.53
CA PRO A 276 -8.72 8.36 -21.00
C PRO A 276 -9.45 7.03 -20.77
N ILE A 277 -10.77 7.11 -20.59
CA ILE A 277 -11.70 5.96 -20.46
C ILE A 277 -12.14 5.51 -21.85
#